data_AF-A0A2V8I772-F1
#
_entry.id   AF-A0A2V8I772-F1
#
_cell.length_a   1.000
_cell.length_b   1.000
_cell.length_c   1.000
_cell.angle_alpha   90.00
_cell.angle_beta   90.00
_cell.angle_gamma   90.00
#
_symmetry.space_group_name_H-M   'P 1'
#
loop_
_entity.id
_entity.type
_entity.pdbx_description
1 polymer ?
#
loop_
_entity_poly.entity_id
_entity_poly.type
_entity_poly.pdbx_seq_one_letter_code
_entity_poly.pdbx_strand_id
1 'polypeptide(L)' 'MLMKRICLALLLTSSLLPRMAASQKFTLRTETELILVNVSVRDKNGNFVRDLKKEDFTLSEDGK' A
#
# COMPACT_ATOMS: atom_id res chain seq x y z
N MET A 1 -25.42 34.69 45.71
CA MET A 1 -24.23 34.98 44.85
C MET A 1 -23.27 33.80 44.67
N LEU A 2 -23.25 32.80 45.57
CA LEU A 2 -22.33 31.66 45.51
C LEU A 2 -22.66 30.66 44.37
N MET A 3 -23.94 30.30 44.17
CA MET A 3 -24.36 29.37 43.10
C MET A 3 -24.10 29.90 41.68
N LYS A 4 -24.22 31.21 41.45
CA LYS A 4 -23.94 31.85 40.14
C LYS A 4 -22.46 31.77 39.75
N ARG A 5 -21.55 31.80 40.75
CA ARG A 5 -20.10 31.66 40.55
C ARG A 5 -19.70 30.20 40.25
N ILE A 6 -20.38 29.25 40.88
CA ILE A 6 -20.17 27.80 40.65
C ILE A 6 -20.62 27.42 39.24
N CYS A 7 -21.78 27.89 38.78
CA CYS A 7 -22.22 27.64 37.40
C CYS A 7 -21.27 28.28 36.37
N LEU A 8 -20.78 29.50 36.63
CA LEU A 8 -19.86 30.18 35.70
C LEU A 8 -18.49 29.48 35.61
N ALA A 9 -17.99 28.92 36.71
CA ALA A 9 -16.77 28.12 36.73
C ALA A 9 -16.93 26.78 36.02
N LEU A 10 -18.10 26.15 36.11
CA LEU A 10 -18.40 24.89 35.43
C LEU A 10 -18.54 25.07 33.89
N LEU A 11 -19.06 26.21 33.44
CA LEU A 11 -19.14 26.58 32.02
C LEU A 11 -17.78 26.97 31.42
N LEU A 12 -16.83 27.44 32.24
CA LEU A 12 -15.49 27.82 31.77
C LEU A 12 -14.53 26.62 31.65
N THR A 13 -14.82 25.50 32.31
CA THR A 13 -13.97 24.29 32.26
C THR A 13 -14.29 23.37 31.08
N SER A 14 -15.48 23.48 30.47
CA SER A 14 -15.85 22.67 29.31
C SER A 14 -15.19 23.08 27.99
N SER A 15 -14.58 24.27 27.91
CA SER A 15 -13.94 24.79 26.68
C SER A 15 -12.46 24.40 26.53
N LEU A 16 -11.87 23.73 27.52
CA LEU A 16 -10.44 23.37 27.54
C LEU A 16 -10.16 21.91 27.16
N LEU A 17 -11.18 21.13 26.77
CA LEU A 17 -10.94 19.79 26.22
C LEU A 17 -10.24 19.94 24.86
N PRO A 18 -9.01 19.41 24.67
CA PRO A 18 -8.39 19.39 23.37
C PRO A 18 -9.28 18.55 22.44
N ARG A 19 -9.70 19.14 21.31
CA ARG A 19 -10.51 18.50 20.27
C ARG A 19 -9.66 17.47 19.53
N MET A 20 -9.31 16.38 20.20
CA MET A 20 -8.50 15.29 19.63
C MET A 20 -9.43 14.27 18.96
N ALA A 21 -9.87 14.60 17.75
CA ALA A 21 -10.35 13.60 16.80
C ALA A 21 -10.11 14.14 15.39
N ALA A 22 -8.84 14.44 15.07
CA ALA A 22 -8.43 14.52 13.68
C ALA A 22 -8.54 13.10 13.12
N SER A 23 -9.64 12.81 12.42
CA SER A 23 -9.84 11.57 11.69
C SER A 23 -8.72 11.42 10.67
N GLN A 24 -7.66 10.66 11.00
CA GLN A 24 -6.65 10.28 10.02
C GLN A 24 -7.37 9.57 8.87
N LYS A 25 -7.31 10.16 7.68
CA LYS A 25 -7.92 9.58 6.48
C LYS A 25 -7.13 8.33 6.11
N PHE A 26 -7.73 7.17 6.26
CA PHE A 26 -7.18 5.92 5.76
C PHE A 26 -7.03 6.00 4.24
N THR A 27 -5.83 5.70 3.73
CA THR A 27 -5.52 5.71 2.29
C THR A 27 -4.77 4.43 1.95
N LEU A 28 -5.31 3.62 1.05
CA LEU A 28 -4.59 2.51 0.44
C LEU A 28 -3.85 3.03 -0.81
N ARG A 29 -2.60 2.59 -0.97
CA ARG A 29 -1.79 2.84 -2.17
C ARG A 29 -1.37 1.51 -2.76
N THR A 30 -1.35 1.43 -4.08
CA THR A 30 -0.88 0.28 -4.84
C THR A 30 -0.03 0.78 -6.00
N GLU A 31 1.00 0.01 -6.36
CA GLU A 31 1.90 0.28 -7.46
C GLU A 31 2.01 -0.98 -8.31
N THR A 32 2.24 -0.82 -9.61
CA THR A 32 2.47 -1.92 -10.55
C THR A 32 3.72 -1.59 -11.33
N GLU A 33 4.68 -2.51 -11.33
CA GLU A 33 5.91 -2.40 -12.09
C GLU A 33 5.88 -3.42 -13.24
N LEU A 34 6.19 -2.95 -14.45
CA LEU A 34 6.31 -3.82 -15.62
C LEU A 34 7.80 -4.08 -15.88
N ILE A 35 8.19 -5.35 -15.80
CA ILE A 35 9.56 -5.79 -16.06
C ILE A 35 9.57 -6.59 -17.37
N LEU A 36 10.53 -6.30 -18.25
CA LEU A 36 10.74 -7.03 -19.50
C LEU A 36 11.97 -7.92 -19.41
N VAL A 37 11.79 -9.22 -19.63
CA VAL A 37 12.87 -10.21 -19.63
C VAL A 37 12.97 -10.84 -21.02
N ASN A 38 14.11 -10.64 -21.69
CA ASN A 38 14.38 -11.25 -22.99
C ASN A 38 15.03 -12.62 -22.79
N VAL A 39 14.49 -13.65 -23.44
CA VAL A 39 14.98 -15.04 -23.34
C VAL A 39 15.41 -15.57 -24.70
N SER A 40 16.43 -16.43 -24.72
CA SER A 40 16.85 -17.19 -25.91
C SER A 40 17.26 -18.60 -25.50
N VAL A 41 16.93 -19.58 -26.33
CA VAL A 41 17.22 -21.01 -26.06
C VAL A 41 18.12 -21.55 -27.17
N ARG A 42 19.12 -22.35 -26.80
CA ARG A 42 20.00 -23.06 -27.72
C ARG A 42 19.87 -24.57 -27.55
N ASP A 43 19.98 -25.30 -28.65
CA ASP A 43 20.04 -26.76 -28.63
C ASP A 43 21.42 -27.26 -28.17
N LYS A 44 21.58 -28.59 -28.05
CA LYS A 44 22.85 -29.23 -27.66
C LYS A 44 24.03 -28.97 -28.61
N ASN A 45 23.75 -28.53 -29.84
CA ASN A 45 24.75 -28.21 -30.86
C ASN A 45 25.05 -26.70 -30.90
N GLY A 46 24.38 -25.90 -30.07
CA GLY A 46 24.55 -24.45 -29.97
C GLY A 46 23.67 -23.63 -30.94
N ASN A 47 22.79 -24.25 -31.71
CA ASN A 47 21.89 -23.55 -32.62
C ASN A 47 20.72 -22.93 -31.86
N PHE A 48 20.20 -21.80 -32.33
CA PHE A 48 18.99 -21.21 -31.77
C PHE A 48 17.77 -22.10 -32.01
N VAL A 49 17.02 -22.35 -30.94
CA VAL A 49 15.68 -22.92 -31.04
C VAL A 49 14.76 -21.84 -31.60
N ARG A 50 14.11 -22.14 -32.73
CA ARG A 50 13.18 -21.24 -33.42
C ARG A 50 11.74 -21.52 -33.00
N ASP A 51 10.86 -20.58 -33.32
CA ASP A 51 9.42 -20.70 -33.15
C ASP A 51 8.92 -20.90 -31.70
N LEU A 52 9.73 -20.53 -30.71
CA LEU A 52 9.34 -20.49 -29.30
C LEU A 52 8.06 -19.66 -29.13
N LYS A 53 7.09 -20.25 -28.43
CA LYS A 53 5.80 -19.65 -28.10
C LYS A 53 5.76 -19.32 -26.62
N LYS A 54 4.75 -18.55 -26.23
CA LYS A 54 4.54 -18.19 -24.82
C LYS A 54 4.35 -19.44 -23.95
N GLU A 55 3.69 -20.45 -24.50
CA GLU A 55 3.33 -21.69 -23.80
C GLU A 55 4.55 -22.59 -23.51
N ASP A 56 5.69 -22.32 -24.15
CA ASP A 56 6.96 -23.03 -23.89
C ASP A 56 7.68 -22.51 -22.64
N PHE A 57 7.18 -21.43 -22.02
CA PHE A 57 7.79 -20.81 -20.85
C PHE A 57 6.83 -20.85 -19.65
N THR A 58 7.41 -21.09 -18.47
CA THR A 58 6.71 -20.92 -17.19
C THR A 58 7.45 -19.87 -16.37
N LEU A 59 6.71 -18.89 -15.85
CA LEU A 59 7.22 -17.94 -14.88
C LEU A 59 6.84 -18.42 -13.48
N SER A 60 7.84 -18.64 -12.64
CA SER A 60 7.68 -19.02 -11.23
C SER A 60 8.30 -17.95 -10.34
N GLU A 61 7.78 -17.80 -9.14
CA GLU A 61 8.36 -16.94 -8.11
C GLU A 61 9.14 -17.83 -7.14
N ASP A 62 10.39 -17.46 -6.85
CA ASP A 62 11.30 -18.24 -5.99
C ASP A 62 11.46 -19.73 -6.39
N GLY A 63 11.28 -20.04 -7.68
CA GLY A 63 11.33 -21.40 -8.19
C GLY A 63 10.17 -22.30 -7.74
N LYS A 64 9.04 -21.72 -7.34
CA LYS A 64 7.80 -22.41 -6.94
C LYS A 64 6.65 -22.14 -7.91
#